data_AF-A0A7Y3PRS2-F1
#
_entry.id   AF-A0A7Y3PRS2-F1
#
_cell.length_a   1.000
_cell.length_b   1.000
_cell.length_c   1.000
_cell.angle_alpha   90.00
_cell.angle_beta   90.00
_cell.angle_gamma   90.00
#
_symmetry.space_group_name_H-M   'P 1'
#
loop_
_entity.id
_entity.type
_entity.pdbx_description
1 polymer ?
#
loop_
_entity_poly.entity_id
_entity_poly.type
_entity_poly.pdbx_seq_one_letter_code
_entity_poly.pdbx_strand_id
1 'polypeptide(L)'
;GGVIRSPELLAGIPWTQWLTLGFQIMPLFFLAGGYAAGGSWAAMSGGASGWVRRRAMRLLVPAGIYSGLVLVAVAVCQGVGVDAGTLELVGWAMAMQFWFLPVYLVLSALTPLLYAAHLRWGLLVPAGMGVVAGVAAFVPYGGLLGYVLVWGVAYQLGFCWRDGLLVGKGLALAGLGGVAFVGLVALGPYPVSLIRVTGQDPSNTDPPSLAMLAWVVAQVGGCLLLAPPLRRVLARERVWRVVRGVGGASMTLYLWHMLPVLVVAACFYLTGLAPQPALGSLAWWGLRVPWLVVLGLVMVGGVAAVQPLAGVRPLAGVRPLAGVRPLAGVRGWARFSAPGCSWTLWPGLAFAVVSLARFAVHGFAPDGRFPLLPALGLAVGTALVTAGGDRSTSDRSTGDRSAGDPSVCDRDLSHRSSTAAPGNSSAAEAS
;
A
#
# COMPACT_ATOMS: atom_id res chain seq x y z
N GLY A 1 -38.63 11.30 9.04
CA GLY A 1 -37.25 11.28 8.54
C GLY A 1 -36.74 9.86 8.56
N GLY A 2 -35.89 9.47 7.61
CA GLY A 2 -35.28 8.14 7.61
C GLY A 2 -34.26 7.97 8.74
N VAL A 3 -33.94 6.72 9.09
CA VAL A 3 -32.96 6.36 10.12
C VAL A 3 -31.86 5.52 9.48
N ILE A 4 -30.59 5.88 9.72
CA ILE A 4 -29.46 5.01 9.39
C ILE A 4 -29.35 3.96 10.51
N ARG A 5 -29.71 2.72 10.20
CA ARG A 5 -29.38 1.57 11.04
C ARG A 5 -28.15 0.89 10.44
N SER A 6 -27.19 0.53 11.28
CA SER A 6 -25.99 -0.21 10.88
C SER A 6 -26.02 -1.64 11.44
N PRO A 7 -27.01 -2.48 11.09
CA PRO A 7 -27.02 -3.86 11.54
C PRO A 7 -25.86 -4.62 10.88
N GLU A 8 -25.09 -5.32 11.69
CA GLU A 8 -23.91 -6.05 11.23
C GLU A 8 -24.33 -7.38 10.58
N LEU A 9 -24.18 -7.48 9.26
CA LEU A 9 -24.52 -8.68 8.49
C LEU A 9 -23.84 -9.94 9.02
N LEU A 10 -22.56 -9.84 9.40
CA LEU A 10 -21.73 -10.95 9.82
C LEU A 10 -22.17 -11.54 11.17
N ALA A 11 -22.73 -10.68 12.04
CA ALA A 11 -23.31 -11.10 13.30
C ALA A 11 -24.72 -11.69 13.10
N GLY A 12 -25.53 -11.08 12.21
CA GLY A 12 -26.90 -11.54 11.95
C GLY A 12 -27.00 -12.80 11.08
N ILE A 13 -26.02 -13.04 10.19
CA ILE A 13 -26.04 -14.15 9.22
C ILE A 13 -24.66 -14.84 9.20
N PRO A 14 -24.40 -15.80 10.12
CA PRO A 14 -23.05 -16.31 10.37
C PRO A 14 -22.34 -16.94 9.16
N TRP A 15 -23.07 -17.56 8.22
CA TRP A 15 -22.44 -18.14 7.02
C TRP A 15 -21.71 -17.09 6.17
N THR A 16 -22.12 -15.81 6.25
CA THR A 16 -21.45 -14.72 5.51
C THR A 16 -20.04 -14.45 6.02
N GLN A 17 -19.68 -14.92 7.21
CA GLN A 17 -18.30 -14.84 7.73
C GLN A 17 -17.30 -15.60 6.86
N TRP A 18 -17.73 -16.67 6.17
CA TRP A 18 -16.87 -17.39 5.22
C TRP A 18 -16.47 -16.53 4.01
N LEU A 19 -17.28 -15.53 3.65
CA LEU A 19 -16.94 -14.61 2.56
C LEU A 19 -15.70 -13.76 2.90
N THR A 20 -15.44 -13.53 4.19
CA THR A 20 -14.27 -12.76 4.64
C THR A 20 -12.97 -13.42 4.23
N LEU A 21 -12.93 -14.74 4.04
CA LEU A 21 -11.76 -15.47 3.51
C LEU A 21 -11.34 -14.95 2.13
N GLY A 22 -12.33 -14.75 1.24
CA GLY A 22 -12.10 -14.25 -0.11
C GLY A 22 -11.85 -12.75 -0.18
N PHE A 23 -12.49 -11.96 0.70
CA PHE A 23 -12.38 -10.50 0.70
C PHE A 23 -11.25 -9.95 1.57
N GLN A 24 -10.60 -10.78 2.39
CA GLN A 24 -9.49 -10.32 3.23
C GLN A 24 -8.23 -10.08 2.38
N ILE A 25 -8.06 -8.84 1.92
CA ILE A 25 -6.98 -8.44 1.01
C ILE A 25 -5.66 -8.09 1.70
N MET A 26 -5.67 -7.93 3.04
CA MET A 26 -4.50 -7.43 3.78
C MET A 26 -3.22 -8.25 3.58
N PRO A 27 -3.23 -9.59 3.64
CA PRO A 27 -2.00 -10.36 3.41
C PRO A 27 -1.42 -10.10 2.02
N LEU A 28 -2.26 -9.93 1.00
CA LEU A 28 -1.84 -9.61 -0.37
C LEU A 28 -1.17 -8.25 -0.47
N PHE A 29 -1.69 -7.26 0.27
CA PHE A 29 -1.10 -5.92 0.30
C PHE A 29 0.30 -5.93 0.89
N PHE A 30 0.51 -6.62 2.02
CA PHE A 30 1.84 -6.75 2.62
C PHE A 30 2.78 -7.61 1.77
N LEU A 31 2.29 -8.69 1.16
CA LEU A 31 3.05 -9.52 0.20
C LEU A 31 3.56 -8.70 -0.98
N ALA A 32 2.67 -7.96 -1.64
CA ALA A 32 3.03 -7.08 -2.75
C ALA A 32 3.94 -5.94 -2.29
N GLY A 33 3.70 -5.41 -1.09
CA GLY A 33 4.54 -4.41 -0.43
C GLY A 33 5.98 -4.87 -0.27
N GLY A 34 6.18 -6.08 0.26
CA GLY A 34 7.50 -6.71 0.42
C GLY A 34 8.16 -6.98 -0.92
N TYR A 35 7.46 -7.62 -1.85
CA TYR A 35 7.96 -7.87 -3.21
C TYR A 35 8.49 -6.58 -3.87
N ALA A 36 7.69 -5.50 -3.84
CA ALA A 36 8.08 -4.21 -4.42
C ALA A 36 9.20 -3.51 -3.63
N ALA A 37 9.19 -3.62 -2.30
CA ALA A 37 10.20 -3.01 -1.45
C ALA A 37 11.58 -3.65 -1.68
N GLY A 38 11.66 -4.98 -1.67
CA GLY A 38 12.89 -5.70 -2.01
C GLY A 38 13.41 -5.28 -3.39
N GLY A 39 12.49 -5.23 -4.37
CA GLY A 39 12.69 -4.65 -5.72
C GLY A 39 13.48 -3.36 -5.71
N SER A 40 12.84 -2.34 -5.14
CA SER A 40 13.37 -0.98 -5.11
C SER A 40 14.58 -0.80 -4.19
N TRP A 41 14.74 -1.64 -3.17
CA TRP A 41 15.86 -1.59 -2.23
C TRP A 41 17.13 -2.16 -2.87
N ALA A 42 17.03 -3.32 -3.52
CA ALA A 42 18.16 -3.95 -4.20
C ALA A 42 18.69 -3.09 -5.37
N ALA A 43 17.79 -2.38 -6.08
CA ALA A 43 18.15 -1.49 -7.18
C ALA A 43 18.67 -0.10 -6.73
N MET A 44 18.66 0.20 -5.43
CA MET A 44 19.05 1.52 -4.93
C MET A 44 20.58 1.66 -4.84
N SER A 45 21.09 2.81 -5.29
CA SER A 45 22.50 3.22 -5.14
C SER A 45 22.74 4.23 -4.01
N GLY A 46 21.67 4.79 -3.42
CA GLY A 46 21.73 5.73 -2.29
C GLY A 46 21.57 5.07 -0.91
N GLY A 47 21.80 5.84 0.15
CA GLY A 47 21.72 5.38 1.55
C GLY A 47 20.31 5.01 2.03
N ALA A 48 20.25 4.25 3.13
CA ALA A 48 19.01 3.74 3.72
C ALA A 48 17.98 4.82 4.05
N SER A 49 18.43 5.92 4.66
CA SER A 49 17.59 7.05 5.07
C SER A 49 16.86 7.70 3.89
N GLY A 50 17.55 7.92 2.77
CA GLY A 50 16.96 8.49 1.56
C GLY A 50 15.92 7.57 0.91
N TRP A 51 16.16 6.26 0.92
CA TRP A 51 15.18 5.28 0.41
C TRP A 51 13.93 5.22 1.29
N VAL A 52 14.11 5.11 2.62
CA VAL A 52 13.01 5.07 3.59
C VAL A 52 12.18 6.35 3.50
N ARG A 53 12.83 7.52 3.47
CA ARG A 53 12.16 8.82 3.31
C ARG A 53 11.30 8.88 2.06
N ARG A 54 11.83 8.49 0.89
CA ARG A 54 11.05 8.49 -0.37
C ARG A 54 9.82 7.58 -0.29
N ARG A 55 9.95 6.42 0.37
CA ARG A 55 8.84 5.48 0.51
C ARG A 55 7.80 5.96 1.52
N ALA A 56 8.25 6.50 2.64
CA ALA A 56 7.39 7.14 3.64
C ALA A 56 6.60 8.29 3.03
N MET A 57 7.25 9.18 2.29
CA MET A 57 6.60 10.33 1.64
C MET A 57 5.53 9.94 0.62
N ARG A 58 5.70 8.83 -0.11
CA ARG A 58 4.68 8.30 -1.03
C ARG A 58 3.38 7.89 -0.32
N LEU A 59 3.45 7.60 0.97
CA LEU A 59 2.31 7.22 1.79
C LEU A 59 1.81 8.39 2.66
N LEU A 60 2.72 9.11 3.29
CA LEU A 60 2.40 10.23 4.19
C LEU A 60 1.80 11.43 3.46
N VAL A 61 2.22 11.75 2.24
CA VAL A 61 1.67 12.92 1.51
C VAL A 61 0.20 12.70 1.16
N PRO A 62 -0.20 11.61 0.48
CA PRO A 62 -1.62 11.37 0.20
C PRO A 62 -2.47 11.27 1.48
N ALA A 63 -1.97 10.54 2.50
CA ALA A 63 -2.68 10.38 3.76
C ALA A 63 -2.81 11.70 4.54
N GLY A 64 -1.77 12.54 4.52
CA GLY A 64 -1.73 13.85 5.14
C GLY A 64 -2.67 14.85 4.47
N ILE A 65 -2.73 14.87 3.14
CA ILE A 65 -3.69 15.70 2.38
C ILE A 65 -5.12 15.29 2.74
N TYR A 66 -5.42 13.99 2.65
CA TYR A 66 -6.74 13.47 3.02
C TYR A 66 -7.10 13.82 4.48
N SER A 67 -6.19 13.57 5.42
CA SER A 67 -6.40 13.88 6.83
C SER A 67 -6.63 15.36 7.07
N GLY A 68 -5.85 16.23 6.42
CA GLY A 68 -6.00 17.68 6.50
C GLY A 68 -7.37 18.14 6.02
N LEU A 69 -7.85 17.61 4.89
CA LEU A 69 -9.18 17.94 4.35
C LEU A 69 -10.31 17.47 5.27
N VAL A 70 -10.21 16.26 5.82
CA VAL A 70 -11.20 15.75 6.78
C VAL A 70 -11.19 16.56 8.07
N LEU A 71 -10.01 16.90 8.59
CA LEU A 71 -9.87 17.74 9.79
C LEU A 71 -10.46 19.15 9.59
N VAL A 72 -10.24 19.75 8.41
CA VAL A 72 -10.89 21.03 8.06
C VAL A 72 -12.40 20.88 8.04
N ALA A 73 -12.93 19.81 7.43
CA ALA A 73 -14.37 19.54 7.44
C ALA A 73 -14.91 19.36 8.87
N VAL A 74 -14.21 18.63 9.74
CA VAL A 74 -14.57 18.46 11.15
C VAL A 74 -14.58 19.81 11.89
N ALA A 75 -13.60 20.68 11.65
CA ALA A 75 -13.55 22.00 12.26
C ALA A 75 -14.71 22.90 11.81
N VAL A 76 -15.04 22.88 10.50
CA VAL A 76 -16.19 23.62 9.95
C VAL A 76 -17.50 23.10 10.53
N CYS A 77 -17.70 21.78 10.55
CA CYS A 77 -18.91 21.16 11.10
C CYS A 77 -19.10 21.45 12.60
N GLN A 78 -18.02 21.47 13.39
CA GLN A 78 -18.11 21.94 14.78
C GLN A 78 -18.49 23.43 14.87
N GLY A 79 -17.91 24.27 14.01
CA GLY A 79 -18.20 25.71 13.99
C GLY A 79 -19.66 26.04 13.64
N VAL A 80 -20.32 25.21 12.84
CA VAL A 80 -21.76 25.36 12.51
C VAL A 80 -22.69 24.58 13.45
N GLY A 81 -22.16 23.92 14.48
CA GLY A 81 -22.95 23.25 15.51
C GLY A 81 -23.52 21.88 15.11
N VAL A 82 -22.85 21.12 14.25
CA VAL A 82 -23.23 19.72 13.97
C VAL A 82 -23.14 18.90 15.26
N ASP A 83 -24.09 17.99 15.46
CA ASP A 83 -24.12 17.07 16.60
C ASP A 83 -22.81 16.29 16.80
N ALA A 84 -22.35 16.23 18.05
CA ALA A 84 -21.07 15.63 18.42
C ALA A 84 -21.01 14.13 18.14
N GLY A 85 -22.11 13.40 18.38
CA GLY A 85 -22.17 11.96 18.11
C GLY A 85 -22.10 11.65 16.61
N THR A 86 -22.73 12.50 15.79
CA THR A 86 -22.65 12.41 14.33
C THR A 86 -21.22 12.64 13.83
N LEU A 87 -20.55 13.67 14.37
CA LEU A 87 -19.15 13.96 14.07
C LEU A 87 -18.22 12.80 14.45
N GLU A 88 -18.41 12.24 15.64
CA GLU A 88 -17.64 11.10 16.11
C GLU A 88 -17.82 9.87 15.20
N LEU A 89 -19.06 9.53 14.86
CA LEU A 89 -19.38 8.40 13.98
C LEU A 89 -18.75 8.57 12.59
N VAL A 90 -18.94 9.73 11.96
CA VAL A 90 -18.40 10.03 10.62
C VAL A 90 -16.87 10.11 10.66
N GLY A 91 -16.32 10.77 11.68
CA GLY A 91 -14.88 10.91 11.88
C GLY A 91 -14.19 9.57 12.12
N TRP A 92 -14.81 8.67 12.86
CA TRP A 92 -14.34 7.30 13.06
C TRP A 92 -14.43 6.48 11.77
N ALA A 93 -15.57 6.51 11.06
CA ALA A 93 -15.75 5.76 9.82
C ALA A 93 -14.73 6.15 8.73
N MET A 94 -14.40 7.44 8.64
CA MET A 94 -13.37 7.96 7.73
C MET A 94 -11.95 7.52 8.12
N ALA A 95 -11.65 7.44 9.42
CA ALA A 95 -10.32 7.08 9.89
C ALA A 95 -10.08 5.56 10.01
N MET A 96 -11.14 4.76 10.14
CA MET A 96 -11.04 3.33 10.47
C MET A 96 -10.08 2.58 9.55
N GLN A 97 -10.07 2.92 8.26
CA GLN A 97 -9.19 2.25 7.28
C GLN A 97 -7.69 2.43 7.57
N PHE A 98 -7.28 3.46 8.34
CA PHE A 98 -5.87 3.76 8.65
C PHE A 98 -5.14 2.70 9.45
N TRP A 99 -5.81 1.75 10.09
CA TRP A 99 -5.17 0.82 11.03
C TRP A 99 -3.94 0.09 10.47
N PHE A 100 -3.91 -0.23 9.16
CA PHE A 100 -2.74 -0.90 8.56
C PHE A 100 -1.63 0.06 8.14
N LEU A 101 -1.95 1.33 7.91
CA LEU A 101 -1.02 2.36 7.44
C LEU A 101 0.20 2.57 8.36
N PRO A 102 0.05 2.69 9.70
CA PRO A 102 1.19 2.78 10.60
C PRO A 102 2.02 1.50 10.59
N VAL A 103 1.39 0.32 10.54
CA VAL A 103 2.09 -0.98 10.47
C VAL A 103 2.90 -1.08 9.18
N TYR A 104 2.32 -0.69 8.05
CA TYR A 104 2.99 -0.67 6.76
C TYR A 104 4.17 0.31 6.72
N LEU A 105 4.01 1.48 7.37
CA LEU A 105 5.08 2.46 7.50
C LEU A 105 6.23 1.93 8.35
N VAL A 106 5.94 1.26 9.48
CA VAL A 106 6.93 0.57 10.31
C VAL A 106 7.67 -0.51 9.52
N LEU A 107 6.96 -1.43 8.86
CA LEU A 107 7.59 -2.47 8.05
C LEU A 107 8.41 -1.89 6.89
N SER A 108 7.92 -0.82 6.26
CA SER A 108 8.67 -0.11 5.22
C SER A 108 9.95 0.51 5.78
N ALA A 109 9.92 1.12 6.97
CA ALA A 109 11.10 1.66 7.63
C ALA A 109 12.09 0.56 8.06
N LEU A 110 11.59 -0.61 8.45
CA LEU A 110 12.38 -1.79 8.79
C LEU A 110 12.89 -2.58 7.58
N THR A 111 12.50 -2.24 6.34
CA THR A 111 12.92 -2.93 5.11
C THR A 111 14.43 -3.19 5.04
N PRO A 112 15.33 -2.23 5.35
CA PRO A 112 16.77 -2.50 5.26
C PRO A 112 17.22 -3.65 6.16
N LEU A 113 16.70 -3.71 7.39
CA LEU A 113 16.98 -4.75 8.37
C LEU A 113 16.34 -6.08 7.97
N LEU A 114 15.06 -6.04 7.61
CA LEU A 114 14.29 -7.20 7.19
C LEU A 114 14.86 -7.85 5.94
N TYR A 115 15.31 -7.05 4.96
CA TYR A 115 15.93 -7.53 3.74
C TYR A 115 17.35 -8.07 3.98
N ALA A 116 18.14 -7.43 4.86
CA ALA A 116 19.44 -7.97 5.26
C ALA A 116 19.31 -9.32 5.97
N ALA A 117 18.31 -9.47 6.85
CA ALA A 117 17.98 -10.74 7.49
C ALA A 117 17.56 -11.79 6.43
N HIS A 118 16.69 -11.41 5.49
CA HIS A 118 16.27 -12.28 4.38
C HIS A 118 17.44 -12.78 3.53
N LEU A 119 18.41 -11.91 3.19
CA LEU A 119 19.60 -12.34 2.45
C LEU A 119 20.47 -13.34 3.23
N ARG A 120 20.45 -13.29 4.57
CA ARG A 120 21.26 -14.15 5.42
C ARG A 120 20.58 -15.49 5.75
N TRP A 121 19.27 -15.47 5.95
CA TRP A 121 18.53 -16.62 6.51
C TRP A 121 17.35 -17.08 5.64
N GLY A 122 17.01 -16.38 4.56
CA GLY A 122 15.94 -16.74 3.62
C GLY A 122 14.61 -17.01 4.31
N LEU A 123 14.05 -18.21 4.08
CA LEU A 123 12.75 -18.64 4.62
C LEU A 123 12.72 -18.81 6.15
N LEU A 124 13.88 -18.86 6.82
CA LEU A 124 13.92 -18.92 8.29
C LEU A 124 13.43 -17.61 8.91
N VAL A 125 13.51 -16.47 8.21
CA VAL A 125 13.04 -15.18 8.73
C VAL A 125 11.50 -15.15 8.87
N PRO A 126 10.69 -15.39 7.81
CA PRO A 126 9.24 -15.46 7.97
C PRO A 126 8.81 -16.59 8.92
N ALA A 127 9.51 -17.74 8.94
CA ALA A 127 9.21 -18.81 9.90
C ALA A 127 9.45 -18.36 11.35
N GLY A 128 10.61 -17.75 11.64
CA GLY A 128 10.94 -17.23 12.97
C GLY A 128 9.99 -16.12 13.42
N MET A 129 9.63 -15.20 12.52
CA MET A 129 8.62 -14.17 12.81
C MET A 129 7.26 -14.79 13.15
N GLY A 130 6.85 -15.86 12.46
CA GLY A 130 5.63 -16.60 12.76
C GLY A 130 5.66 -17.29 14.12
N VAL A 131 6.78 -17.92 14.48
CA VAL A 131 6.97 -18.54 15.80
C VAL A 131 6.91 -17.49 16.92
N VAL A 132 7.63 -16.37 16.75
CA VAL A 132 7.61 -15.27 17.72
C VAL A 132 6.20 -14.66 17.83
N ALA A 133 5.44 -14.58 16.73
CA ALA A 133 4.06 -14.11 16.76
C ALA A 133 3.18 -15.04 17.60
N GLY A 134 3.36 -16.35 17.46
CA GLY A 134 2.64 -17.35 18.25
C GLY A 134 2.96 -17.27 19.74
N VAL A 135 4.23 -17.08 20.10
CA VAL A 135 4.62 -16.86 21.51
C VAL A 135 4.07 -15.54 22.04
N ALA A 136 4.18 -14.46 21.27
CA ALA A 136 3.70 -13.13 21.65
C ALA A 136 2.18 -13.10 21.90
N ALA A 137 1.41 -13.98 21.26
CA ALA A 137 -0.03 -14.10 21.50
C ALA A 137 -0.39 -14.47 22.96
N PHE A 138 0.55 -15.04 23.72
CA PHE A 138 0.36 -15.43 25.12
C PHE A 138 0.95 -14.43 26.13
N VAL A 139 1.59 -13.34 25.65
CA VAL A 139 2.24 -12.34 26.50
C VAL A 139 1.33 -11.11 26.64
N PRO A 140 1.18 -10.50 27.84
CA PRO A 140 0.44 -9.26 28.00
C PRO A 140 0.92 -8.17 27.02
N TYR A 141 -0.01 -7.52 26.33
CA TYR A 141 0.24 -6.53 25.27
C TYR A 141 0.99 -7.04 24.02
N GLY A 142 1.27 -8.35 23.92
CA GLY A 142 1.94 -8.96 22.78
C GLY A 142 1.16 -8.85 21.46
N GLY A 143 -0.15 -8.57 21.52
CA GLY A 143 -0.98 -8.26 20.35
C GLY A 143 -0.46 -7.09 19.50
N LEU A 144 0.17 -6.08 20.12
CA LEU A 144 0.80 -4.97 19.39
C LEU A 144 1.96 -5.45 18.53
N LEU A 145 2.73 -6.41 19.04
CA LEU A 145 3.82 -7.04 18.29
C LEU A 145 3.27 -7.96 17.19
N GLY A 146 2.13 -8.62 17.43
CA GLY A 146 1.40 -9.42 16.45
C GLY A 146 1.09 -8.68 15.15
N TYR A 147 0.76 -7.39 15.22
CA TYR A 147 0.60 -6.54 14.02
C TYR A 147 1.85 -6.52 13.16
N VAL A 148 3.02 -6.23 13.74
CA VAL A 148 4.26 -6.14 12.95
C VAL A 148 4.73 -7.53 12.52
N LEU A 149 4.56 -8.55 13.36
CA LEU A 149 5.06 -9.89 13.08
C LEU A 149 4.21 -10.62 12.03
N VAL A 150 2.89 -10.70 12.18
CA VAL A 150 2.02 -11.43 11.24
C VAL A 150 2.02 -10.78 9.86
N TRP A 151 1.84 -9.46 9.80
CA TRP A 151 1.93 -8.73 8.53
C TRP A 151 3.36 -8.71 7.99
N GLY A 152 4.36 -8.75 8.88
CA GLY A 152 5.77 -8.91 8.53
C GLY A 152 6.09 -10.26 7.90
N VAL A 153 5.42 -11.35 8.29
CA VAL A 153 5.52 -12.66 7.60
C VAL A 153 5.07 -12.53 6.15
N ALA A 154 3.90 -11.94 5.90
CA ALA A 154 3.43 -11.69 4.53
C ALA A 154 4.44 -10.85 3.73
N TYR A 155 4.97 -9.79 4.35
CA TYR A 155 5.98 -8.92 3.76
C TYR A 155 7.29 -9.65 3.41
N GLN A 156 7.81 -10.47 4.32
CA GLN A 156 9.01 -11.30 4.12
C GLN A 156 8.81 -12.37 3.04
N LEU A 157 7.63 -13.00 3.01
CA LEU A 157 7.26 -13.92 1.93
C LEU A 157 7.26 -13.21 0.57
N GLY A 158 7.02 -11.89 0.54
CA GLY A 158 7.16 -11.06 -0.66
C GLY A 158 8.60 -10.99 -1.17
N PHE A 159 9.59 -10.83 -0.28
CA PHE A 159 11.00 -10.93 -0.64
C PHE A 159 11.36 -12.33 -1.12
N CYS A 160 10.89 -13.36 -0.41
CA CYS A 160 11.10 -14.75 -0.77
C CYS A 160 10.54 -15.10 -2.14
N TRP A 161 9.35 -14.58 -2.49
CA TRP A 161 8.79 -14.75 -3.81
C TRP A 161 9.66 -14.07 -4.86
N ARG A 162 10.02 -12.80 -4.65
CA ARG A 162 10.84 -12.04 -5.59
C ARG A 162 12.15 -12.73 -5.91
N ASP A 163 12.84 -13.20 -4.88
CA ASP A 163 14.17 -13.78 -5.00
C ASP A 163 14.12 -15.29 -5.34
N GLY A 164 12.94 -15.82 -5.68
CA GLY A 164 12.76 -17.17 -6.22
C GLY A 164 12.70 -18.29 -5.18
N LEU A 165 12.74 -18.00 -3.88
CA LEU A 165 12.71 -19.00 -2.80
C LEU A 165 11.37 -19.74 -2.69
N LEU A 166 10.30 -19.19 -3.27
CA LEU A 166 8.95 -19.80 -3.25
C LEU A 166 8.58 -20.58 -4.52
N VAL A 167 9.51 -20.74 -5.46
CA VAL A 167 9.27 -21.52 -6.69
C VAL A 167 8.90 -22.96 -6.31
N GLY A 168 7.77 -23.44 -6.86
CA GLY A 168 7.24 -24.79 -6.60
C GLY A 168 6.58 -24.99 -5.23
N LYS A 169 6.57 -23.97 -4.34
CA LYS A 169 6.04 -24.11 -2.98
C LYS A 169 4.56 -23.72 -2.82
N GLY A 170 3.91 -23.29 -3.91
CA GLY A 170 2.53 -22.77 -3.87
C GLY A 170 1.52 -23.75 -3.27
N LEU A 171 1.55 -25.01 -3.69
CA LEU A 171 0.64 -26.04 -3.17
C LEU A 171 0.92 -26.37 -1.70
N ALA A 172 2.20 -26.48 -1.32
CA ALA A 172 2.58 -26.74 0.07
C ALA A 172 2.12 -25.59 0.99
N LEU A 173 2.38 -24.34 0.63
CA LEU A 173 1.94 -23.19 1.44
C LEU A 173 0.42 -23.09 1.52
N ALA A 174 -0.28 -23.28 0.40
CA ALA A 174 -1.75 -23.28 0.36
C ALA A 174 -2.33 -24.40 1.24
N GLY A 175 -1.80 -25.62 1.11
CA GLY A 175 -2.23 -26.80 1.86
C GLY A 175 -1.93 -26.69 3.35
N LEU A 176 -0.67 -26.45 3.73
CA LEU A 176 -0.28 -26.35 5.14
C LEU A 176 -0.98 -25.17 5.84
N GLY A 177 -0.99 -23.99 5.21
CA GLY A 177 -1.68 -22.82 5.76
C GLY A 177 -3.19 -23.05 5.90
N GLY A 178 -3.81 -23.67 4.89
CA GLY A 178 -5.25 -23.98 4.89
C GLY A 178 -5.62 -25.00 5.96
N VAL A 179 -4.87 -26.10 6.08
CA VAL A 179 -5.09 -27.12 7.12
C VAL A 179 -4.88 -26.53 8.51
N ALA A 180 -3.83 -25.73 8.71
CA ALA A 180 -3.59 -25.06 9.99
C ALA A 180 -4.72 -24.09 10.34
N PHE A 181 -5.20 -23.31 9.37
CA PHE A 181 -6.35 -22.41 9.57
C PHE A 181 -7.61 -23.18 9.97
N VAL A 182 -7.96 -24.23 9.22
CA VAL A 182 -9.12 -25.08 9.51
C VAL A 182 -8.99 -25.72 10.89
N GLY A 183 -7.82 -26.22 11.26
CA GLY A 183 -7.57 -26.79 12.59
C GLY A 183 -7.75 -25.77 13.71
N LEU A 184 -7.20 -24.57 13.55
CA LEU A 184 -7.30 -23.46 14.53
C LEU A 184 -8.74 -22.94 14.70
N VAL A 185 -9.55 -23.01 13.65
CA VAL A 185 -10.97 -22.64 13.71
C VAL A 185 -11.81 -23.79 14.29
N ALA A 186 -11.57 -25.03 13.87
CA ALA A 186 -12.36 -26.19 14.28
C ALA A 186 -12.11 -26.60 15.73
N LEU A 187 -10.86 -26.51 16.20
CA LEU A 187 -10.48 -26.81 17.58
C LEU A 187 -10.66 -25.60 18.52
N GLY A 188 -10.91 -24.41 17.95
CA GLY A 188 -10.94 -23.15 18.66
C GLY A 188 -9.53 -22.69 19.11
N PRO A 189 -9.43 -21.49 19.72
CA PRO A 189 -10.52 -20.58 20.08
C PRO A 189 -10.91 -19.60 18.97
N TYR A 190 -10.37 -19.72 17.76
CA TYR A 190 -10.49 -18.68 16.74
C TYR A 190 -11.77 -18.78 15.91
N PRO A 191 -12.45 -17.65 15.61
CA PRO A 191 -13.60 -17.65 14.71
C PRO A 191 -13.16 -17.85 13.25
N VAL A 192 -14.10 -18.19 12.37
CA VAL A 192 -13.83 -18.24 10.92
C VAL A 192 -13.64 -16.85 10.31
N SER A 193 -14.28 -15.83 10.88
CA SER A 193 -14.22 -14.47 10.35
C SER A 193 -12.80 -13.92 10.43
N LEU A 194 -12.27 -13.47 9.29
CA LEU A 194 -10.99 -12.77 9.21
C LEU A 194 -11.14 -11.27 9.42
N ILE A 195 -12.29 -10.78 9.86
CA ILE A 195 -12.48 -9.39 10.30
C ILE A 195 -13.22 -9.41 11.63
N ARG A 196 -13.14 -8.29 12.37
CA ARG A 196 -13.82 -8.16 13.65
C ARG A 196 -15.33 -8.29 13.44
N VAL A 197 -15.96 -9.17 14.21
CA VAL A 197 -17.42 -9.31 14.29
C VAL A 197 -17.85 -9.00 15.71
N THR A 198 -18.93 -8.24 15.89
CA THR A 198 -19.44 -7.90 17.23
C THR A 198 -19.79 -9.18 17.99
N GLY A 199 -19.32 -9.27 19.25
CA GLY A 199 -19.57 -10.42 20.13
C GLY A 199 -18.60 -11.59 19.96
N GLN A 200 -17.59 -11.50 19.08
CA GLN A 200 -16.53 -12.51 18.95
C GLN A 200 -15.22 -12.03 19.61
N ASP A 201 -14.79 -12.75 20.64
CA ASP A 201 -13.49 -12.60 21.30
C ASP A 201 -12.91 -14.01 21.56
N PRO A 202 -11.76 -14.39 20.98
CA PRO A 202 -10.79 -13.58 20.22
C PRO A 202 -11.20 -13.21 18.79
N SER A 203 -10.72 -12.05 18.30
CA SER A 203 -10.79 -11.63 16.88
C SER A 203 -9.53 -12.06 16.12
N ASN A 204 -9.66 -12.29 14.80
CA ASN A 204 -8.52 -12.66 13.95
C ASN A 204 -7.69 -11.48 13.43
N THR A 205 -8.19 -10.25 13.48
CA THR A 205 -7.56 -9.09 12.80
C THR A 205 -7.09 -8.00 13.75
N ASP A 206 -7.59 -8.00 14.99
CA ASP A 206 -7.28 -6.95 15.95
C ASP A 206 -7.18 -7.54 17.37
N PRO A 207 -5.98 -8.01 17.77
CA PRO A 207 -4.76 -8.13 16.96
C PRO A 207 -4.76 -9.33 15.99
N PRO A 208 -3.86 -9.39 14.98
CA PRO A 208 -3.76 -10.54 14.09
C PRO A 208 -3.47 -11.84 14.84
N SER A 209 -4.34 -12.84 14.68
CA SER A 209 -4.24 -14.12 15.39
C SER A 209 -3.33 -15.13 14.70
N LEU A 210 -3.11 -16.29 15.36
CA LEU A 210 -2.49 -17.45 14.74
C LEU A 210 -3.30 -17.98 13.54
N ALA A 211 -4.63 -17.91 13.60
CA ALA A 211 -5.48 -18.30 12.47
C ALA A 211 -5.28 -17.34 11.28
N MET A 212 -5.17 -16.03 11.54
CA MET A 212 -4.82 -15.07 10.49
C MET A 212 -3.44 -15.36 9.90
N LEU A 213 -2.44 -15.70 10.72
CA LEU A 213 -1.12 -16.09 10.23
C LEU A 213 -1.17 -17.33 9.34
N ALA A 214 -1.92 -18.36 9.74
CA ALA A 214 -2.14 -19.55 8.92
C ALA A 214 -2.81 -19.20 7.58
N TRP A 215 -3.82 -18.31 7.61
CA TRP A 215 -4.49 -17.82 6.41
C TRP A 215 -3.57 -16.99 5.51
N VAL A 216 -2.69 -16.15 6.07
CA VAL A 216 -1.64 -15.42 5.31
C VAL A 216 -0.82 -16.42 4.50
N VAL A 217 -0.33 -17.49 5.13
CA VAL A 217 0.48 -18.52 4.45
C VAL A 217 -0.34 -19.21 3.35
N ALA A 218 -1.59 -19.57 3.64
CA ALA A 218 -2.50 -20.18 2.67
C ALA A 218 -2.73 -19.29 1.45
N GLN A 219 -3.01 -18.00 1.69
CA GLN A 219 -3.33 -17.01 0.67
C GLN A 219 -2.11 -16.70 -0.20
N VAL A 220 -0.90 -16.65 0.38
CA VAL A 220 0.36 -16.55 -0.39
C VAL A 220 0.54 -17.78 -1.29
N GLY A 221 0.29 -18.99 -0.77
CA GLY A 221 0.29 -20.22 -1.57
C GLY A 221 -0.67 -20.15 -2.75
N GLY A 222 -1.91 -19.73 -2.51
CA GLY A 222 -2.92 -19.49 -3.53
C GLY A 222 -2.46 -18.47 -4.59
N CYS A 223 -1.84 -17.37 -4.19
CA CYS A 223 -1.28 -16.39 -5.12
C CYS A 223 -0.17 -16.97 -6.01
N LEU A 224 0.70 -17.82 -5.46
CA LEU A 224 1.75 -18.48 -6.24
C LEU A 224 1.16 -19.42 -7.29
N LEU A 225 0.09 -20.14 -6.95
CA LEU A 225 -0.63 -21.02 -7.87
C LEU A 225 -1.38 -20.23 -8.97
N LEU A 226 -1.95 -19.09 -8.63
CA LEU A 226 -2.65 -18.21 -9.56
C LEU A 226 -1.71 -17.32 -10.40
N ALA A 227 -0.45 -17.16 -9.99
CA ALA A 227 0.48 -16.26 -10.67
C ALA A 227 0.74 -16.61 -12.15
N PRO A 228 0.99 -17.88 -12.55
CA PRO A 228 1.19 -18.23 -13.95
C PRO A 228 0.01 -17.87 -14.86
N PRO A 229 -1.25 -18.28 -14.60
CA PRO A 229 -2.38 -17.88 -15.43
C PRO A 229 -2.61 -16.36 -15.42
N LEU A 230 -2.49 -15.70 -14.27
CA LEU A 230 -2.64 -14.24 -14.19
C LEU A 230 -1.57 -13.49 -15.01
N ARG A 231 -0.33 -13.97 -15.03
CA ARG A 231 0.74 -13.39 -15.89
C ARG A 231 0.39 -13.48 -17.37
N ARG A 232 -0.21 -14.59 -17.83
CA ARG A 232 -0.67 -14.72 -19.22
C ARG A 232 -1.80 -13.74 -19.55
N VAL A 233 -2.73 -13.54 -18.62
CA VAL A 233 -3.83 -12.57 -18.79
C VAL A 233 -3.29 -11.14 -18.79
N LEU A 234 -2.36 -10.81 -17.88
CA LEU A 234 -1.74 -9.49 -17.75
C LEU A 234 -0.77 -9.17 -18.90
N ALA A 235 -0.28 -10.16 -19.65
CA ALA A 235 0.50 -9.92 -20.87
C ALA A 235 -0.32 -9.22 -21.97
N ARG A 236 -1.66 -9.27 -21.90
CA ARG A 236 -2.55 -8.55 -22.81
C ARG A 236 -2.51 -7.05 -22.51
N GLU A 237 -2.10 -6.24 -23.48
CA GLU A 237 -1.91 -4.79 -23.29
C GLU A 237 -3.17 -4.09 -22.75
N ARG A 238 -4.35 -4.47 -23.25
CA ARG A 238 -5.64 -3.92 -22.78
C ARG A 238 -5.84 -4.15 -21.28
N VAL A 239 -5.58 -5.37 -20.81
CA VAL A 239 -5.73 -5.72 -19.38
C VAL A 239 -4.68 -4.98 -18.55
N TRP A 240 -3.43 -4.97 -19.01
CA TRP A 240 -2.35 -4.27 -18.32
C TRP A 240 -2.60 -2.77 -18.18
N ARG A 241 -3.16 -2.13 -19.21
CA ARG A 241 -3.51 -0.71 -19.17
C ARG A 241 -4.55 -0.41 -18.09
N VAL A 242 -5.59 -1.24 -17.99
CA VAL A 242 -6.61 -1.13 -16.94
C VAL A 242 -5.99 -1.33 -15.57
N VAL A 243 -5.26 -2.43 -15.37
CA VAL A 243 -4.63 -2.76 -14.08
C VAL A 243 -3.63 -1.70 -13.65
N ARG A 244 -2.83 -1.16 -14.57
CA ARG A 244 -1.90 -0.06 -14.29
C ARG A 244 -2.64 1.21 -13.87
N GLY A 245 -3.75 1.53 -14.54
CA GLY A 245 -4.60 2.66 -14.19
C GLY A 245 -5.19 2.52 -12.77
N VAL A 246 -5.80 1.37 -12.48
CA VAL A 246 -6.36 1.06 -11.15
C VAL A 246 -5.26 1.04 -10.08
N GLY A 247 -4.09 0.47 -10.39
CA GLY A 247 -2.94 0.45 -9.48
C GLY A 247 -2.43 1.86 -9.17
N GLY A 248 -2.40 2.76 -10.15
CA GLY A 248 -2.07 4.17 -9.93
C GLY A 248 -3.09 4.92 -9.07
N ALA A 249 -4.36 4.49 -9.11
CA ALA A 249 -5.45 5.02 -8.31
C ALA A 249 -5.58 4.36 -6.92
N SER A 250 -4.86 3.28 -6.64
CA SER A 250 -5.11 2.41 -5.48
C SER A 250 -5.01 3.15 -4.14
N MET A 251 -4.00 4.02 -3.96
CA MET A 251 -3.87 4.81 -2.73
C MET A 251 -5.03 5.80 -2.57
N THR A 252 -5.48 6.42 -3.67
CA THR A 252 -6.63 7.32 -3.66
C THR A 252 -7.91 6.57 -3.34
N LEU A 253 -8.14 5.42 -4.00
CA LEU A 253 -9.28 4.54 -3.70
C LEU A 253 -9.29 4.14 -2.23
N TYR A 254 -8.16 3.70 -1.71
CA TYR A 254 -8.01 3.32 -0.30
C TYR A 254 -8.38 4.46 0.65
N LEU A 255 -7.85 5.67 0.46
CA LEU A 255 -8.11 6.78 1.39
C LEU A 255 -9.55 7.29 1.29
N TRP A 256 -10.09 7.39 0.07
CA TRP A 256 -11.32 8.14 -0.18
C TRP A 256 -12.58 7.28 -0.27
N HIS A 257 -12.50 5.95 -0.40
CA HIS A 257 -13.69 5.12 -0.65
C HIS A 257 -14.79 5.22 0.42
N MET A 258 -14.45 5.54 1.68
CA MET A 258 -15.47 5.73 2.73
C MET A 258 -16.29 7.01 2.54
N LEU A 259 -15.75 8.03 1.87
CA LEU A 259 -16.49 9.27 1.64
C LEU A 259 -17.74 9.06 0.74
N PRO A 260 -17.64 8.43 -0.46
CA PRO A 260 -18.82 8.05 -1.24
C PRO A 260 -19.81 7.21 -0.43
N VAL A 261 -19.33 6.27 0.40
CA VAL A 261 -20.20 5.42 1.22
C VAL A 261 -21.05 6.26 2.16
N LEU A 262 -20.44 7.20 2.88
CA LEU A 262 -21.14 8.07 3.83
C LEU A 262 -22.09 9.04 3.13
N VAL A 263 -21.64 9.69 2.05
CA VAL A 263 -22.46 10.64 1.30
C VAL A 263 -23.68 9.94 0.69
N VAL A 264 -23.48 8.82 -0.02
CA VAL A 264 -24.58 8.10 -0.67
C VAL A 264 -25.52 7.49 0.37
N ALA A 265 -24.99 6.94 1.47
CA ALA A 265 -25.83 6.42 2.56
C ALA A 265 -26.70 7.52 3.19
N ALA A 266 -26.13 8.70 3.45
CA ALA A 266 -26.89 9.85 3.94
C ALA A 266 -27.96 10.26 2.92
N CYS A 267 -27.59 10.45 1.65
CA CYS A 267 -28.51 10.88 0.59
C CYS A 267 -29.66 9.90 0.35
N PHE A 268 -29.46 8.60 0.50
CA PHE A 268 -30.49 7.59 0.21
C PHE A 268 -31.30 7.17 1.43
N TYR A 269 -30.66 6.98 2.58
CA TYR A 269 -31.33 6.41 3.75
C TYR A 269 -31.93 7.47 4.69
N LEU A 270 -31.40 8.70 4.74
CA LEU A 270 -32.03 9.78 5.52
C LEU A 270 -33.26 10.36 4.80
N THR A 271 -33.23 10.38 3.47
CA THR A 271 -34.33 10.85 2.61
C THR A 271 -35.39 9.79 2.34
N GLY A 272 -35.09 8.51 2.61
CA GLY A 272 -35.99 7.38 2.32
C GLY A 272 -36.08 7.01 0.84
N LEU A 273 -35.13 7.46 0.00
CA LEU A 273 -35.13 7.22 -1.44
C LEU A 273 -34.76 5.77 -1.83
N ALA A 274 -33.97 5.08 -1.00
CA ALA A 274 -33.55 3.71 -1.30
C ALA A 274 -34.34 2.66 -0.50
N PRO A 275 -34.73 1.54 -1.13
CA PRO A 275 -35.35 0.43 -0.42
C PRO A 275 -34.36 -0.20 0.57
N GLN A 276 -34.88 -0.66 1.71
CA GLN A 276 -34.13 -1.38 2.75
C GLN A 276 -34.65 -2.81 2.86
N PRO A 277 -34.38 -3.69 1.88
CA PRO A 277 -34.81 -5.08 1.96
C PRO A 277 -34.16 -5.78 3.14
N ALA A 278 -34.80 -6.85 3.63
CA ALA A 278 -34.29 -7.68 4.70
C ALA A 278 -32.86 -8.17 4.42
N LEU A 279 -32.00 -8.12 5.44
CA LEU A 279 -30.60 -8.55 5.33
C LEU A 279 -30.50 -9.98 4.81
N GLY A 280 -29.58 -10.21 3.87
CA GLY A 280 -29.34 -11.52 3.27
C GLY A 280 -30.40 -12.00 2.26
N SER A 281 -31.50 -11.26 2.05
CA SER A 281 -32.47 -11.57 1.00
C SER A 281 -31.87 -11.44 -0.41
N LEU A 282 -32.48 -12.09 -1.40
CA LEU A 282 -32.07 -11.95 -2.81
C LEU A 282 -32.13 -10.48 -3.29
N ALA A 283 -33.14 -9.73 -2.84
CA ALA A 283 -33.25 -8.30 -3.14
C ALA A 283 -32.07 -7.50 -2.54
N TRP A 284 -31.66 -7.83 -1.31
CA TRP A 284 -30.51 -7.19 -0.66
C TRP A 284 -29.21 -7.46 -1.43
N TRP A 285 -28.98 -8.70 -1.87
CA TRP A 285 -27.82 -9.06 -2.69
C TRP A 285 -27.87 -8.38 -4.07
N GLY A 286 -29.03 -8.37 -4.72
CA GLY A 286 -29.23 -7.71 -6.01
C GLY A 286 -28.91 -6.21 -5.97
N LEU A 287 -29.27 -5.53 -4.87
CA LEU A 287 -28.98 -4.10 -4.70
C LEU A 287 -27.50 -3.78 -4.48
N ARG A 288 -26.64 -4.77 -4.16
CA ARG A 288 -25.20 -4.53 -4.01
C ARG A 288 -24.53 -4.11 -5.31
N VAL A 289 -24.99 -4.61 -6.46
CA VAL A 289 -24.42 -4.22 -7.76
C VAL A 289 -24.74 -2.75 -8.08
N PRO A 290 -26.00 -2.28 -8.10
CA PRO A 290 -26.31 -0.86 -8.26
C PRO A 290 -25.63 0.03 -7.21
N TRP A 291 -25.58 -0.42 -5.95
CA TRP A 291 -24.89 0.30 -4.89
C TRP A 291 -23.41 0.52 -5.20
N LEU A 292 -22.68 -0.53 -5.58
CA LEU A 292 -21.26 -0.43 -5.95
C LEU A 292 -21.06 0.44 -7.19
N VAL A 293 -21.98 0.41 -8.15
CA VAL A 293 -21.94 1.29 -9.33
C VAL A 293 -22.08 2.75 -8.91
N VAL A 294 -23.08 3.10 -8.09
CA VAL A 294 -23.28 4.47 -7.59
C VAL A 294 -22.07 4.95 -6.81
N LEU A 295 -21.54 4.13 -5.89
CA LEU A 295 -20.32 4.46 -5.15
C LEU A 295 -19.12 4.69 -6.08
N GLY A 296 -18.96 3.83 -7.11
CA GLY A 296 -17.93 3.98 -8.13
C GLY A 296 -18.05 5.27 -8.92
N LEU A 297 -19.27 5.66 -9.32
CA LEU A 297 -19.54 6.90 -10.04
C LEU A 297 -19.25 8.13 -9.18
N VAL A 298 -19.69 8.13 -7.92
CA VAL A 298 -19.40 9.22 -6.97
C VAL A 298 -17.92 9.32 -6.68
N MET A 299 -17.23 8.18 -6.55
CA MET A 299 -15.78 8.14 -6.36
C MET A 299 -15.04 8.72 -7.57
N VAL A 300 -15.40 8.30 -8.79
CA VAL A 300 -14.79 8.81 -10.03
C VAL A 300 -15.08 10.30 -10.20
N GLY A 301 -16.32 10.73 -9.97
CA GLY A 301 -16.72 12.14 -10.03
C GLY A 301 -15.98 12.98 -9.00
N GLY A 302 -15.88 12.51 -7.75
CA GLY A 302 -15.14 13.19 -6.68
C GLY A 302 -13.65 13.33 -6.98
N VAL A 303 -13.00 12.24 -7.43
CA VAL A 303 -11.59 12.30 -7.85
C VAL A 303 -11.41 13.24 -9.04
N ALA A 304 -12.29 13.17 -10.04
CA ALA A 304 -12.25 14.03 -11.23
C ALA A 304 -12.46 15.51 -10.87
N ALA A 305 -13.30 15.83 -9.88
CA ALA A 305 -13.52 17.19 -9.41
C ALA A 305 -12.31 17.75 -8.65
N VAL A 306 -11.56 16.91 -7.91
CA VAL A 306 -10.40 17.37 -7.13
C VAL A 306 -9.13 17.50 -7.98
N GLN A 307 -9.01 16.80 -9.13
CA GLN A 307 -7.80 16.88 -9.97
C GLN A 307 -7.46 18.29 -10.51
N PRO A 308 -8.41 19.08 -11.01
CA PRO A 308 -8.14 20.40 -11.56
C PRO A 308 -7.80 21.41 -10.48
N LEU A 309 -8.44 21.30 -9.30
CA LEU A 309 -8.26 22.20 -8.16
C LEU A 309 -6.93 22.01 -7.44
N ALA A 310 -6.37 20.79 -7.45
CA ALA A 310 -5.16 20.50 -6.71
C ALA A 310 -3.87 20.86 -7.47
N GLY A 311 -3.88 21.04 -8.79
CA GLY A 311 -2.66 21.14 -9.64
C GLY A 311 -1.72 19.91 -9.58
N VAL A 312 -1.96 19.03 -8.61
CA VAL A 312 -1.31 17.78 -8.30
C VAL A 312 -2.23 16.70 -8.85
N ARG A 313 -1.77 15.95 -9.85
CA ARG A 313 -2.47 14.75 -10.32
C ARG A 313 -2.46 13.70 -9.20
N PRO A 314 -3.55 13.47 -8.46
CA PRO A 314 -3.58 12.44 -7.42
C PRO A 314 -3.45 11.03 -8.02
N LEU A 315 -3.76 10.91 -9.32
CA LEU A 315 -3.65 9.70 -10.12
C LEU A 315 -2.31 9.56 -10.89
N ALA A 316 -1.48 10.60 -10.95
CA ALA A 316 -0.13 10.45 -11.47
C ALA A 316 0.81 10.23 -10.29
N GLY A 317 0.85 8.97 -9.84
CA GLY A 317 1.97 8.49 -9.06
C GLY A 317 3.26 9.02 -9.68
N VAL A 318 4.08 9.64 -8.85
CA VAL A 318 5.46 10.03 -9.16
C VAL A 318 6.04 8.93 -10.04
N ARG A 319 6.31 9.25 -11.32
CA ARG A 319 7.08 8.40 -12.23
C ARG A 319 8.55 8.62 -11.89
N PRO A 320 9.27 7.62 -11.33
CA PRO A 320 10.70 7.59 -11.56
C PRO A 320 11.12 6.19 -11.97
N LEU A 321 10.68 5.73 -13.14
CA LEU A 321 11.26 4.55 -13.79
C LEU A 321 11.24 4.69 -15.33
N ALA A 322 11.41 5.91 -15.83
CA ALA A 322 11.90 6.10 -17.19
C ALA A 322 13.43 6.29 -17.08
N GLY A 323 14.19 5.22 -17.31
CA GLY A 323 15.61 5.35 -17.65
C GLY A 323 16.67 4.85 -16.66
N VAL A 324 16.46 3.76 -15.90
CA VAL A 324 17.56 3.15 -15.13
C VAL A 324 17.95 1.80 -15.73
N ARG A 325 19.13 1.76 -16.36
CA ARG A 325 19.80 0.55 -16.84
C ARG A 325 20.30 -0.30 -15.65
N PRO A 326 20.35 -1.64 -15.77
CA PRO A 326 20.80 -2.51 -14.71
C PRO A 326 22.33 -2.50 -14.65
N LEU A 327 22.89 -2.29 -13.46
CA LEU A 327 24.30 -2.62 -13.19
C LEU A 327 24.39 -3.48 -11.94
N ALA A 328 25.04 -4.62 -12.14
CA ALA A 328 25.36 -5.64 -11.17
C ALA A 328 26.42 -5.15 -10.17
N GLY A 329 26.42 -5.68 -8.95
CA GLY A 329 27.52 -5.49 -8.01
C GLY A 329 27.11 -5.56 -6.54
N VAL A 330 27.60 -6.58 -5.87
CA VAL A 330 27.30 -7.05 -4.50
C VAL A 330 27.74 -6.10 -3.38
N ARG A 331 27.04 -6.16 -2.23
CA ARG A 331 27.50 -6.11 -0.81
C ARG A 331 26.53 -5.31 0.09
N GLY A 332 25.60 -6.05 0.71
CA GLY A 332 24.47 -5.50 1.48
C GLY A 332 24.77 -5.02 2.91
N TRP A 333 26.01 -5.12 3.40
CA TRP A 333 26.32 -4.78 4.80
C TRP A 333 26.95 -3.40 4.99
N ALA A 334 27.72 -2.91 4.02
CA ALA A 334 28.36 -1.58 4.08
C ALA A 334 27.39 -0.39 3.88
N ARG A 335 26.12 -0.66 3.54
CA ARG A 335 25.10 0.37 3.28
C ARG A 335 24.40 0.89 4.54
N PHE A 336 24.66 0.29 5.71
CA PHE A 336 24.08 0.72 6.97
C PHE A 336 24.85 1.89 7.62
N SER A 337 26.09 2.13 7.18
CA SER A 337 27.05 2.99 7.90
C SER A 337 27.43 4.29 7.17
N ALA A 338 26.67 4.74 6.18
CA ALA A 338 26.93 6.05 5.57
C ALA A 338 26.43 7.18 6.49
N PRO A 339 27.28 8.15 6.89
CA PRO A 339 26.90 9.27 7.74
C PRO A 339 26.08 10.29 6.93
N GLY A 340 24.80 9.96 6.75
CA GLY A 340 23.76 10.82 6.18
C GLY A 340 22.41 10.52 6.86
N CYS A 341 22.46 10.02 8.10
CA CYS A 341 21.28 9.85 8.94
C CYS A 341 20.75 11.24 9.24
N SER A 342 19.78 11.69 8.43
CA SER A 342 18.96 12.83 8.79
C SER A 342 18.24 12.45 10.09
N TRP A 343 18.80 12.89 11.22
CA TRP A 343 18.30 12.62 12.57
C TRP A 343 16.81 12.94 12.70
N THR A 344 16.26 13.80 11.85
CA THR A 344 14.83 14.16 11.81
C THR A 344 13.92 13.07 11.22
N LEU A 345 14.43 12.13 10.42
CA LEU A 345 13.63 11.10 9.75
C LEU A 345 12.92 10.17 10.74
N TRP A 346 13.68 9.60 11.67
CA TRP A 346 13.18 8.62 12.64
C TRP A 346 12.14 9.19 13.62
N PRO A 347 12.37 10.36 14.27
CA PRO A 347 11.34 11.00 15.07
C PRO A 347 10.14 11.41 14.21
N GLY A 348 10.37 11.89 12.97
CA GLY A 348 9.29 12.21 12.05
C GLY A 348 8.39 11.01 11.72
N LEU A 349 8.99 9.85 11.44
CA LEU A 349 8.28 8.59 11.26
C LEU A 349 7.55 8.17 12.53
N ALA A 350 8.17 8.29 13.71
CA ALA A 350 7.53 7.95 14.98
C ALA A 350 6.27 8.80 15.22
N PHE A 351 6.36 10.12 15.05
CA PHE A 351 5.21 11.02 15.16
C PHE A 351 4.10 10.66 14.16
N ALA A 352 4.45 10.38 12.91
CA ALA A 352 3.48 10.00 11.89
C ALA A 352 2.81 8.65 12.21
N VAL A 353 3.57 7.63 12.62
CA VAL A 353 3.05 6.31 13.02
C VAL A 353 2.09 6.45 14.20
N VAL A 354 2.49 7.17 15.25
CA VAL A 354 1.64 7.39 16.44
C VAL A 354 0.37 8.14 16.08
N SER A 355 0.46 9.17 15.24
CA SER A 355 -0.70 9.97 14.84
C SER A 355 -1.68 9.17 13.97
N LEU A 356 -1.18 8.42 12.98
CA LEU A 356 -2.01 7.54 12.15
C LEU A 356 -2.65 6.43 12.98
N ALA A 357 -1.93 5.85 13.95
CA ALA A 357 -2.50 4.87 14.86
C ALA A 357 -3.60 5.49 15.75
N ARG A 358 -3.39 6.70 16.27
CA ARG A 358 -4.41 7.42 17.04
C ARG A 358 -5.66 7.71 16.21
N PHE A 359 -5.51 8.17 14.98
CA PHE A 359 -6.65 8.36 14.08
C PHE A 359 -7.37 7.04 13.79
N ALA A 360 -6.64 5.95 13.54
CA ALA A 360 -7.25 4.65 13.28
C ALA A 360 -8.11 4.13 14.45
N VAL A 361 -7.69 4.39 15.69
CA VAL A 361 -8.39 3.90 16.89
C VAL A 361 -9.50 4.86 17.33
N HIS A 362 -9.28 6.17 17.28
CA HIS A 362 -10.18 7.17 17.88
C HIS A 362 -10.95 8.03 16.87
N GLY A 363 -10.67 7.89 15.57
CA GLY A 363 -11.30 8.72 14.56
C GLY A 363 -10.70 10.12 14.40
N PHE A 364 -11.27 10.87 13.47
CA PHE A 364 -10.96 12.29 13.24
C PHE A 364 -11.74 13.27 14.13
N ALA A 365 -12.66 12.78 14.97
CA ALA A 365 -13.45 13.62 15.87
C ALA A 365 -13.84 12.85 17.15
N PRO A 366 -12.86 12.38 17.96
CA PRO A 366 -13.17 11.67 19.21
C PRO A 366 -14.02 12.55 20.13
N ASP A 367 -15.08 11.97 20.69
CA ASP A 367 -16.10 12.68 21.50
C ASP A 367 -16.69 13.91 20.78
N GLY A 368 -16.70 13.91 19.44
CA GLY A 368 -17.13 15.03 18.60
C GLY A 368 -16.18 16.23 18.56
N ARG A 369 -14.98 16.11 19.14
CA ARG A 369 -14.01 17.23 19.27
C ARG A 369 -12.89 17.16 18.24
N PHE A 370 -12.31 18.32 17.93
CA PHE A 370 -11.15 18.38 17.05
C PHE A 370 -9.91 17.69 17.69
N PRO A 371 -9.30 16.67 17.05
CA PRO A 371 -8.16 15.93 17.61
C PRO A 371 -6.85 16.68 17.38
N LEU A 372 -6.61 17.73 18.18
CA LEU A 372 -5.46 18.61 18.01
C LEU A 372 -4.11 17.87 18.09
N LEU A 373 -3.93 16.98 19.06
CA LEU A 373 -2.65 16.28 19.26
C LEU A 373 -2.28 15.36 18.10
N PRO A 374 -3.15 14.43 17.62
CA PRO A 374 -2.86 13.65 16.42
C PRO A 374 -2.69 14.50 15.15
N ALA A 375 -3.45 15.61 15.01
CA ALA A 375 -3.32 16.50 13.87
C ALA A 375 -1.95 17.18 13.82
N LEU A 376 -1.50 17.76 14.94
CA LEU A 376 -0.17 18.35 15.07
C LEU A 376 0.92 17.30 14.90
N GLY A 377 0.76 16.12 15.52
CA GLY A 377 1.72 15.01 15.39
C GLY A 377 1.90 14.57 13.94
N LEU A 378 0.83 14.46 13.15
CA LEU A 378 0.92 14.10 11.74
C LEU A 378 1.59 15.21 10.92
N ALA A 379 1.26 16.48 11.19
CA ALA A 379 1.85 17.63 10.51
C ALA A 379 3.35 17.74 10.79
N VAL A 380 3.75 17.70 12.07
CA VAL A 380 5.15 17.73 12.51
C VAL A 380 5.89 16.50 12.00
N GLY A 381 5.30 15.31 12.11
CA GLY A 381 5.90 14.08 11.62
C GLY A 381 6.20 14.13 10.13
N THR A 382 5.24 14.60 9.33
CA THR A 382 5.40 14.78 7.88
C THR A 382 6.45 15.84 7.57
N ALA A 383 6.46 16.97 8.28
CA ALA A 383 7.44 18.05 8.11
C ALA A 383 8.88 17.62 8.45
N LEU A 384 9.06 16.80 9.49
CA LEU A 384 10.38 16.27 9.86
C LEU A 384 10.92 15.26 8.83
N VAL A 385 10.02 14.47 8.23
CA VAL A 385 10.37 13.55 7.15
C VAL A 385 10.73 14.31 5.86
N THR A 386 10.08 15.44 5.57
CA THR A 386 10.39 16.27 4.38
C THR A 386 11.68 17.07 4.55
N ALA A 387 11.92 17.66 5.72
CA ALA A 387 13.04 18.58 5.98
C ALA A 387 14.43 17.95 5.79
N GLY A 388 14.54 16.62 5.84
CA GLY A 388 15.79 15.88 5.69
C GLY A 388 16.26 15.60 4.26
N GLY A 389 15.57 16.14 3.24
CA GLY A 389 15.96 15.98 1.84
C GLY A 389 17.23 16.75 1.51
N ASP A 390 18.27 16.03 1.08
CA ASP A 390 19.59 16.55 0.69
C ASP A 390 19.53 17.90 -0.05
N ARG A 391 20.14 18.93 0.55
CA ARG A 391 20.57 20.18 -0.10
C ARG A 391 21.81 20.00 -0.97
N SER A 392 22.27 18.77 -1.24
CA SER A 392 23.59 18.48 -1.79
C SER A 392 23.66 18.39 -3.33
N THR A 393 22.58 18.65 -4.06
CA THR A 393 22.58 18.64 -5.54
C THR A 393 22.57 20.01 -6.20
N SER A 394 22.52 21.12 -5.46
CA SER A 394 22.52 22.47 -6.06
C SER A 394 23.91 23.10 -6.21
N ASP A 395 24.98 22.48 -5.68
CA ASP A 395 26.30 23.13 -5.56
C ASP A 395 27.40 22.51 -6.43
N ARG A 396 27.04 21.65 -7.40
CA ARG A 396 27.99 21.06 -8.36
C ARG A 396 27.84 21.55 -9.81
N SER A 397 26.95 22.50 -10.08
CA SER A 397 26.73 23.02 -11.45
C SER A 397 27.31 24.41 -11.71
N THR A 398 28.09 24.97 -10.77
CA THR A 398 28.62 26.35 -10.85
C THR A 398 30.15 26.46 -10.82
N GLY A 399 30.87 25.34 -10.88
CA GLY A 399 32.33 25.32 -10.80
C GLY A 399 33.03 24.67 -12.01
N ASP A 400 32.60 24.98 -13.24
CA ASP A 400 33.42 24.72 -14.43
C ASP A 400 33.01 25.64 -15.60
N ARG A 401 33.24 26.94 -15.43
CA ARG A 401 33.21 27.91 -16.53
C ARG A 401 34.31 28.95 -16.31
N SER A 402 35.55 28.57 -16.61
CA SER A 402 36.58 29.54 -16.98
C SER A 402 37.75 28.87 -17.71
N ALA A 403 38.09 29.47 -18.87
CA ALA A 403 39.32 29.34 -19.67
C ALA A 403 39.25 28.43 -20.92
N GLY A 404 39.22 29.06 -22.11
CA GLY A 404 39.46 28.40 -23.40
C GLY A 404 38.98 29.14 -24.66
N ASP A 405 39.44 30.38 -24.85
CA ASP A 405 39.70 31.18 -26.07
C ASP A 405 39.03 30.85 -27.46
N PRO A 406 38.45 31.85 -28.18
CA PRO A 406 38.00 31.70 -29.57
C PRO A 406 38.88 32.51 -30.56
N SER A 407 39.67 31.83 -31.39
CA SER A 407 40.05 32.36 -32.71
C SER A 407 40.63 31.29 -33.63
N VAL A 408 40.10 31.20 -34.86
CA VAL A 408 40.81 31.29 -36.16
C VAL A 408 39.96 30.65 -37.28
N CYS A 409 39.76 31.48 -38.30
CA CYS A 409 39.01 31.30 -39.54
C CYS A 409 39.55 30.18 -40.49
N ASP A 410 38.59 29.52 -41.15
CA ASP A 410 38.34 29.52 -42.61
C ASP A 410 39.49 29.22 -43.59
N ARG A 411 39.35 28.14 -44.40
CA ARG A 411 39.44 28.17 -45.89
C ARG A 411 39.41 26.80 -46.60
N ASP A 412 38.64 26.80 -47.69
CA ASP A 412 38.87 26.19 -49.01
C ASP A 412 38.63 24.69 -49.31
N LEU A 413 37.41 24.49 -49.85
CA LEU A 413 37.03 23.78 -51.09
C LEU A 413 38.07 23.04 -51.96
N SER A 414 37.62 21.85 -52.38
CA SER A 414 37.79 21.18 -53.70
C SER A 414 39.06 20.34 -53.99
N HIS A 415 38.88 19.01 -54.12
CA HIS A 415 39.06 18.28 -55.39
C HIS A 415 38.84 16.75 -55.28
N ARG A 416 38.16 16.22 -56.31
CA ARG A 416 38.34 14.90 -57.00
C ARG A 416 37.68 13.61 -56.47
N SER A 417 36.46 13.39 -56.96
CA SER A 417 36.02 12.30 -57.87
C SER A 417 36.91 11.06 -58.12
N SER A 418 36.29 9.87 -58.02
CA SER A 418 36.51 8.68 -58.88
C SER A 418 35.24 7.80 -58.83
N THR A 419 34.29 7.87 -59.78
CA THR A 419 34.15 7.16 -61.08
C THR A 419 34.04 5.63 -61.04
N ALA A 420 32.82 5.13 -61.35
CA ALA A 420 32.46 3.79 -61.87
C ALA A 420 33.06 3.57 -63.29
N ALA A 421 33.15 2.39 -63.94
CA ALA A 421 32.30 1.19 -64.04
C ALA A 421 33.14 0.03 -64.72
N PRO A 422 32.59 -0.93 -65.51
CA PRO A 422 31.82 -2.15 -65.20
C PRO A 422 32.40 -3.46 -65.83
N GLY A 423 31.83 -4.66 -65.56
CA GLY A 423 32.11 -5.87 -66.38
C GLY A 423 31.62 -7.25 -65.89
N ASN A 424 30.42 -7.65 -66.35
CA ASN A 424 29.96 -8.96 -66.87
C ASN A 424 30.26 -10.35 -66.22
N SER A 425 29.14 -11.03 -65.89
CA SER A 425 28.67 -12.40 -66.30
C SER A 425 29.38 -13.71 -65.87
N SER A 426 28.64 -14.58 -65.15
CA SER A 426 28.22 -15.97 -65.51
C SER A 426 27.59 -16.65 -64.27
N ALA A 427 26.33 -17.11 -64.32
CA ALA A 427 25.88 -18.48 -64.62
C ALA A 427 26.50 -19.54 -63.68
N ALA A 428 25.80 -20.00 -62.65
CA ALA A 428 24.93 -21.19 -62.68
C ALA A 428 25.70 -22.50 -62.91
N GLU A 429 26.01 -23.25 -61.84
CA GLU A 429 25.84 -24.72 -61.78
C GLU A 429 26.09 -25.29 -60.37
N ALA A 430 25.52 -26.48 -60.19
CA ALA A 430 25.20 -27.23 -58.98
C ALA A 430 26.35 -27.58 -58.03
N SER A 431 26.03 -27.67 -56.74
CA SER A 431 26.01 -28.92 -55.96
C SER A 431 25.26 -28.72 -54.64
#